data_AF-A0AA38NXU1-F1
#
_entry.id   AF-A0AA38NXU1-F1
#
_cell.length_a   1.000
_cell.length_b   1.000
_cell.length_c   1.000
_cell.angle_alpha   90.00
_cell.angle_beta   90.00
_cell.angle_gamma   90.00
#
_symmetry.space_group_name_H-M   'P 1'
#
loop_
_entity.id
_entity.type
_entity.pdbx_description
1 polymer ?
#
loop_
_entity_poly.entity_id
_entity_poly.type
_entity_poly.pdbx_seq_one_letter_code
_entity_poly.pdbx_strand_id
1 'polypeptide(L)'
;MSGEASTSARVKPEIIDLTALDEEDSEQDEQDGSEEDEDDDDDDDEEDSGQASDGSDDSVQVQVNGDTRARLYLTLATLPETQIRSILNQLIEQVPAVEYALTRKLVPPKRKLDYHGPKLYHCLNCHEEFDPMQKRTKTECQYHHRVLEPDETMIPEWDEDARGPLDTPTNRREHPTFFWYTCCYGDGASKGCLYNYHEIETLHKRIRIS
;
A
#
# COMPACT_ATOMS: atom_id res chain seq x y z
N MET A 1 -53.62 30.66 -32.21
CA MET A 1 -52.24 30.98 -31.79
C MET A 1 -51.49 29.67 -31.74
N SER A 2 -50.56 29.52 -32.67
CA SER A 2 -49.86 28.27 -32.98
C SER A 2 -48.97 27.83 -31.82
N GLY A 3 -48.93 26.52 -31.58
CA GLY A 3 -48.03 25.89 -30.62
C GLY A 3 -46.65 25.63 -31.20
N GLU A 4 -45.64 25.61 -30.34
CA GLU A 4 -44.30 25.16 -30.67
C GLU A 4 -43.87 24.09 -29.66
N ALA A 5 -43.66 22.89 -30.17
CA ALA A 5 -43.13 21.74 -29.46
C ALA A 5 -41.59 21.82 -29.50
N SER A 6 -40.95 21.78 -28.33
CA SER A 6 -39.48 21.72 -28.21
C SER A 6 -39.04 20.26 -28.18
N THR A 7 -38.23 19.87 -29.15
CA THR A 7 -37.76 18.51 -29.40
C THR A 7 -36.58 18.16 -28.50
N SER A 8 -36.71 17.07 -27.75
CA SER A 8 -35.67 16.48 -26.91
C SER A 8 -34.66 15.71 -27.77
N ALA A 9 -33.42 16.20 -27.83
CA ALA A 9 -32.31 15.52 -28.50
C ALA A 9 -31.78 14.38 -27.64
N ARG A 10 -31.97 13.15 -28.11
CA ARG A 10 -31.52 11.90 -27.47
C ARG A 10 -30.07 11.63 -27.89
N VAL A 11 -29.11 11.80 -26.98
CA VAL A 11 -27.70 11.42 -27.20
C VAL A 11 -27.59 9.89 -27.12
N LYS A 12 -27.05 9.26 -28.16
CA LYS A 12 -26.75 7.83 -28.20
C LYS A 12 -25.40 7.57 -27.50
N PRO A 13 -25.29 6.55 -26.63
CA PRO A 13 -24.00 6.11 -26.13
C PRO A 13 -23.27 5.30 -27.21
N GLU A 14 -22.04 5.71 -27.56
CA GLU A 14 -21.10 4.89 -28.33
C GLU A 14 -20.51 3.82 -27.42
N ILE A 15 -20.61 2.57 -27.86
CA ILE A 15 -20.06 1.39 -27.19
C ILE A 15 -18.69 1.16 -27.82
N ILE A 16 -17.62 1.34 -27.05
CA ILE A 16 -16.26 1.00 -27.47
C ILE A 16 -16.04 -0.48 -27.15
N ASP A 17 -15.91 -1.28 -28.21
CA ASP A 17 -15.58 -2.70 -28.14
C ASP A 17 -14.06 -2.86 -27.98
N LEU A 18 -13.62 -3.57 -26.95
CA LEU A 18 -12.21 -3.75 -26.57
C LEU A 18 -11.75 -5.21 -26.64
N THR A 19 -12.47 -6.10 -27.33
CA THR A 19 -12.09 -7.53 -27.40
C THR A 19 -11.11 -7.87 -28.52
N ALA A 20 -10.15 -6.99 -28.86
CA ALA A 20 -9.28 -7.19 -30.02
C ALA A 20 -7.79 -6.91 -29.77
N LEU A 21 -7.26 -7.26 -28.59
CA LEU A 21 -5.81 -7.26 -28.36
C LEU A 21 -5.39 -8.45 -27.49
N ASP A 22 -5.50 -9.65 -28.06
CA ASP A 22 -4.69 -10.80 -27.70
C ASP A 22 -4.07 -11.35 -28.99
N GLU A 23 -2.86 -11.93 -28.85
CA GLU A 23 -2.03 -12.61 -29.88
C GLU A 23 -1.21 -11.60 -30.73
N GLU A 24 0.12 -11.66 -30.95
CA GLU A 24 1.20 -12.67 -31.03
C GLU A 24 2.54 -11.90 -30.77
N ASP A 25 3.70 -12.41 -30.35
CA ASP A 25 4.68 -13.30 -31.03
C ASP A 25 5.99 -13.22 -30.17
N SER A 26 6.61 -14.28 -29.63
CA SER A 26 7.71 -15.11 -30.21
C SER A 26 8.73 -14.27 -31.03
N GLU A 27 10.06 -14.30 -30.92
CA GLU A 27 11.05 -15.36 -30.67
C GLU A 27 12.43 -14.77 -30.22
N GLN A 28 13.26 -15.70 -29.73
CA GLN A 28 14.72 -15.82 -29.61
C GLN A 28 15.66 -14.81 -30.32
N ASP A 29 16.78 -14.49 -29.66
CA ASP A 29 18.10 -14.43 -30.33
C ASP A 29 19.25 -14.69 -29.34
N GLU A 30 20.10 -15.66 -29.68
CA GLU A 30 21.38 -15.97 -29.05
C GLU A 30 22.53 -15.30 -29.82
N GLN A 31 23.56 -14.83 -29.12
CA GLN A 31 24.88 -14.48 -29.68
C GLN A 31 25.86 -14.41 -28.49
N ASP A 32 26.82 -15.31 -28.28
CA ASP A 32 27.94 -15.83 -29.09
C ASP A 32 29.07 -14.81 -29.36
N GLY A 33 30.29 -15.24 -29.02
CA GLY A 33 31.59 -14.61 -29.30
C GLY A 33 32.18 -13.77 -28.16
N SER A 34 33.48 -13.84 -27.84
CA SER A 34 34.61 -14.68 -28.22
C SER A 34 35.78 -14.30 -27.31
N GLU A 35 36.80 -15.16 -27.29
CA GLU A 35 38.04 -15.17 -26.49
C GLU A 35 39.03 -14.05 -26.87
N GLU A 36 40.14 -13.97 -26.10
CA GLU A 36 41.50 -13.41 -26.37
C GLU A 36 42.02 -12.67 -25.10
N ASP A 37 43.00 -13.21 -24.34
CA ASP A 37 44.47 -13.15 -24.54
C ASP A 37 45.00 -11.72 -24.17
N GLU A 38 46.09 -11.39 -23.45
CA GLU A 38 47.38 -11.99 -23.04
C GLU A 38 47.92 -11.26 -21.78
N ASP A 39 48.83 -11.90 -21.03
CA ASP A 39 50.10 -11.45 -20.41
C ASP A 39 50.23 -10.11 -19.64
N ASP A 40 50.79 -10.17 -18.42
CA ASP A 40 52.12 -9.59 -18.13
C ASP A 40 52.60 -9.93 -16.71
N ASP A 41 53.88 -10.30 -16.64
CA ASP A 41 54.70 -10.60 -15.46
C ASP A 41 54.93 -9.34 -14.58
N ASP A 42 55.13 -9.53 -13.27
CA ASP A 42 56.19 -8.81 -12.55
C ASP A 42 56.47 -9.49 -11.19
N ASP A 43 57.71 -9.94 -11.07
CA ASP A 43 58.41 -10.31 -9.85
C ASP A 43 58.45 -9.13 -8.88
N ASP A 44 58.24 -9.38 -7.57
CA ASP A 44 59.00 -8.63 -6.57
C ASP A 44 59.21 -9.46 -5.31
N ASP A 45 60.49 -9.56 -4.97
CA ASP A 45 61.10 -10.17 -3.80
C ASP A 45 60.60 -9.51 -2.49
N GLU A 46 60.69 -10.27 -1.39
CA GLU A 46 61.51 -9.92 -0.21
C GLU A 46 61.09 -10.81 0.98
N GLU A 47 62.11 -11.38 1.61
CA GLU A 47 62.00 -12.20 2.80
C GLU A 47 61.77 -11.35 4.05
N ASP A 48 60.97 -11.82 5.01
CA ASP A 48 61.33 -11.60 6.42
C ASP A 48 60.74 -12.68 7.34
N SER A 49 61.64 -13.27 8.10
CA SER A 49 61.42 -14.25 9.14
C SER A 49 61.02 -13.58 10.46
N GLY A 50 59.83 -13.86 10.98
CA GLY A 50 59.41 -13.25 12.25
C GLY A 50 58.24 -13.90 12.97
N GLN A 51 58.56 -14.90 13.79
CA GLN A 51 57.93 -15.21 15.09
C GLN A 51 56.49 -15.76 15.14
N ALA A 52 56.41 -16.96 15.74
CA ALA A 52 55.21 -17.62 16.21
C ALA A 52 54.41 -16.74 17.18
N SER A 53 53.12 -16.58 16.89
CA SER A 53 52.10 -16.28 17.88
C SER A 53 50.94 -17.23 17.65
N ASP A 54 50.82 -18.17 18.58
CA ASP A 54 49.68 -19.04 18.84
C ASP A 54 48.43 -18.18 19.09
N GLY A 55 47.69 -17.93 18.01
CA GLY A 55 46.38 -17.31 18.02
C GLY A 55 45.45 -18.22 17.25
N SER A 56 44.63 -18.97 17.98
CA SER A 56 43.50 -19.74 17.46
C SER A 56 42.51 -18.81 16.75
N ASP A 57 42.83 -18.45 15.52
CA ASP A 57 41.98 -17.68 14.62
C ASP A 57 41.08 -18.66 13.86
N ASP A 58 39.84 -18.80 14.32
CA ASP A 58 38.77 -19.58 13.67
C ASP A 58 38.25 -18.84 12.43
N SER A 59 39.15 -18.42 11.55
CA SER A 59 38.87 -17.85 10.24
C SER A 59 38.69 -18.99 9.26
N VAL A 60 37.52 -19.63 9.28
CA VAL A 60 37.15 -20.59 8.23
C VAL A 60 37.07 -19.84 6.91
N GLN A 61 38.14 -19.90 6.11
CA GLN A 61 38.15 -19.38 4.74
C GLN A 61 37.21 -20.25 3.90
N VAL A 62 35.96 -19.80 3.74
CA VAL A 62 34.97 -20.48 2.90
C VAL A 62 35.38 -20.30 1.44
N GLN A 63 36.00 -21.33 0.86
CA GLN A 63 36.29 -21.36 -0.58
C GLN A 63 34.97 -21.44 -1.36
N VAL A 64 34.71 -20.40 -2.16
CA VAL A 64 33.50 -20.31 -3.00
C VAL A 64 33.76 -21.04 -4.32
N ASN A 65 33.52 -22.35 -4.32
CA ASN A 65 33.61 -23.22 -5.50
C ASN A 65 32.22 -23.43 -6.15
N GLY A 66 32.18 -24.05 -7.34
CA GLY A 66 30.93 -24.35 -8.05
C GLY A 66 29.95 -25.19 -7.20
N ASP A 67 30.47 -26.21 -6.52
CA ASP A 67 29.66 -27.09 -5.66
C ASP A 67 29.11 -26.38 -4.42
N THR A 68 29.89 -25.48 -3.81
CA THR A 68 29.43 -24.70 -2.65
C THR A 68 28.35 -23.69 -3.07
N ARG A 69 28.45 -23.15 -4.29
CA ARG A 69 27.43 -22.26 -4.85
C ARG A 69 26.12 -23.01 -5.14
N ALA A 70 26.19 -24.22 -5.68
CA ALA A 70 25.01 -25.06 -5.88
C ALA A 70 24.30 -25.39 -4.54
N ARG A 71 25.08 -25.73 -3.50
CA ARG A 71 24.56 -25.95 -2.15
C ARG A 71 23.93 -24.70 -1.55
N LEU A 72 24.54 -23.54 -1.75
CA LEU A 72 23.98 -22.26 -1.30
C LEU A 72 22.60 -21.99 -1.91
N TYR A 73 22.45 -22.21 -3.22
CA TYR A 73 21.15 -22.04 -3.89
C TYR A 73 20.07 -22.99 -3.36
N LEU A 74 20.42 -24.25 -3.10
CA LEU A 74 19.50 -25.22 -2.49
C LEU A 74 19.08 -24.77 -1.09
N THR A 75 20.02 -24.34 -0.26
CA THR A 75 19.74 -23.84 1.09
C THR A 75 18.81 -22.62 1.03
N LEU A 76 19.11 -21.64 0.17
CA LEU A 76 18.26 -20.45 -0.02
C LEU A 76 16.83 -20.80 -0.44
N ALA A 77 16.64 -21.85 -1.25
CA ALA A 77 15.30 -22.31 -1.66
C ALA A 77 14.51 -22.95 -0.52
N THR A 78 15.18 -23.53 0.48
CA THR A 78 14.54 -24.20 1.63
C THR A 78 14.35 -23.30 2.85
N LEU A 79 15.00 -22.14 2.88
CA LEU A 79 14.95 -21.23 4.02
C LEU A 79 13.62 -20.46 4.08
N PRO A 80 13.10 -20.17 5.30
CA PRO A 80 11.90 -19.35 5.45
C PRO A 80 12.19 -17.89 5.09
N GLU A 81 11.20 -17.21 4.53
CA GLU A 81 11.32 -15.84 4.03
C GLU A 81 11.79 -14.84 5.10
N THR A 82 11.43 -15.06 6.37
CA THR A 82 11.86 -14.23 7.49
C THR A 82 13.37 -14.28 7.73
N GLN A 83 13.98 -15.45 7.57
CA GLN A 83 15.42 -15.61 7.73
C GLN A 83 16.17 -14.98 6.55
N ILE A 84 15.65 -15.13 5.33
CA ILE A 84 16.22 -14.49 4.14
C ILE A 84 16.19 -12.96 4.28
N ARG A 85 15.06 -12.39 4.73
CA ARG A 85 14.95 -10.94 5.01
C ARG A 85 15.96 -10.49 6.06
N SER A 86 16.14 -11.26 7.13
CA SER A 86 17.11 -10.92 8.18
C SER A 86 18.55 -10.91 7.66
N ILE A 87 18.94 -11.93 6.89
CA ILE A 87 20.28 -12.03 6.30
C ILE A 87 20.50 -10.88 5.29
N LEU A 88 19.51 -10.58 4.45
CA LEU A 88 19.60 -9.46 3.51
C LEU A 88 19.80 -8.12 4.21
N ASN A 89 19.06 -7.86 5.31
CA ASN A 89 19.24 -6.64 6.09
C ASN A 89 20.66 -6.53 6.65
N GLN A 90 21.21 -7.61 7.21
CA GLN A 90 22.59 -7.64 7.70
C GLN A 90 23.61 -7.39 6.57
N LEU A 91 23.41 -7.98 5.39
CA LEU A 91 24.29 -7.76 4.24
C LEU A 91 24.22 -6.34 3.69
N ILE A 92 23.04 -5.69 3.73
CA ILE A 92 22.89 -4.28 3.36
C ILE A 92 23.70 -3.38 4.30
N GLU A 93 23.65 -3.65 5.61
CA GLU A 93 24.38 -2.86 6.62
C GLU A 93 25.90 -3.02 6.51
N GLN A 94 26.37 -4.22 6.15
CA GLN A 94 27.80 -4.55 6.14
C GLN A 94 28.48 -4.31 4.79
N VAL A 95 27.74 -4.41 3.67
CA VAL A 95 28.32 -4.41 2.33
C VAL A 95 27.62 -3.37 1.43
N PRO A 96 28.20 -2.18 1.23
CA PRO A 96 27.60 -1.12 0.40
C PRO A 96 27.31 -1.54 -1.04
N ALA A 97 28.08 -2.47 -1.60
CA ALA A 97 27.82 -3.01 -2.94
C ALA A 97 26.48 -3.78 -3.02
N VAL A 98 26.08 -4.45 -1.95
CA VAL A 98 24.80 -5.16 -1.85
C VAL A 98 23.65 -4.16 -1.77
N GLU A 99 23.79 -3.10 -0.96
CA GLU A 99 22.82 -2.01 -0.90
C GLU A 99 22.59 -1.38 -2.28
N TYR A 100 23.68 -1.06 -3.00
CA TYR A 100 23.59 -0.48 -4.34
C TYR A 100 22.91 -1.42 -5.34
N ALA A 101 23.30 -2.69 -5.35
CA ALA A 101 22.73 -3.70 -6.25
C ALA A 101 21.23 -3.93 -5.99
N LEU A 102 20.86 -4.06 -4.71
CA LEU A 102 19.46 -4.24 -4.30
C LEU A 102 18.64 -2.98 -4.57
N THR A 103 19.17 -1.79 -4.31
CA THR A 103 18.50 -0.54 -4.63
C THR A 103 18.21 -0.44 -6.12
N ARG A 104 19.19 -0.74 -6.98
CA ARG A 104 18.99 -0.72 -8.44
C ARG A 104 17.94 -1.73 -8.92
N LYS A 105 17.80 -2.88 -8.25
CA LYS A 105 16.91 -3.97 -8.66
C LYS A 105 15.51 -3.89 -8.06
N LEU A 106 15.39 -3.47 -6.79
CA LEU A 106 14.17 -3.47 -6.01
C LEU A 106 13.54 -2.09 -5.88
N VAL A 107 14.34 -1.03 -5.88
CA VAL A 107 13.83 0.33 -5.83
C VAL A 107 13.64 0.79 -7.29
N PRO A 108 12.41 0.95 -7.76
CA PRO A 108 12.19 1.49 -9.09
C PRO A 108 12.86 2.85 -9.18
N PRO A 109 13.59 3.15 -10.28
CA PRO A 109 14.17 4.48 -10.46
C PRO A 109 13.05 5.49 -10.34
N LYS A 110 13.30 6.60 -9.65
CA LYS A 110 12.36 7.70 -9.45
C LYS A 110 11.86 8.22 -10.81
N ARG A 111 10.86 7.57 -11.39
CA ARG A 111 9.84 8.23 -12.18
C ARG A 111 9.12 9.14 -11.19
N LYS A 112 8.67 10.32 -11.62
CA LYS A 112 7.98 11.32 -10.78
C LYS A 112 6.63 10.80 -10.26
N LEU A 113 6.65 9.76 -9.46
CA LEU A 113 5.55 9.24 -8.67
C LEU A 113 6.20 8.79 -7.37
N ASP A 114 6.16 9.72 -6.43
CA ASP A 114 6.56 9.51 -5.05
C ASP A 114 5.86 8.27 -4.50
N TYR A 115 6.60 7.19 -4.28
CA TYR A 115 6.14 6.08 -3.43
C TYR A 115 6.22 6.56 -1.97
N HIS A 116 5.37 7.51 -1.64
CA HIS A 116 4.86 7.62 -0.27
C HIS A 116 4.04 6.34 -0.05
N GLY A 117 4.16 5.70 1.12
CA GLY A 117 3.38 4.51 1.46
C GLY A 117 1.87 4.69 1.23
N PRO A 118 1.04 3.65 1.46
CA PRO A 118 -0.38 3.70 1.15
C PRO A 118 -0.99 4.99 1.71
N LYS A 119 -1.42 5.87 0.81
CA LYS A 119 -2.04 7.14 1.21
C LYS A 119 -3.39 6.76 1.79
N LEU A 120 -3.50 6.87 3.12
CA LEU A 120 -4.77 6.68 3.81
C LEU A 120 -5.62 7.93 3.59
N TYR A 121 -6.90 7.71 3.27
CA TYR A 121 -7.92 8.73 3.11
C TYR A 121 -9.04 8.48 4.11
N HIS A 122 -9.72 9.53 4.56
CA HIS A 122 -10.94 9.37 5.35
C HIS A 122 -12.14 9.21 4.43
N CYS A 123 -13.03 8.28 4.80
CA CYS A 123 -14.28 8.08 4.10
C CYS A 123 -15.27 9.22 4.37
N LEU A 124 -15.91 9.76 3.34
CA LEU A 124 -16.95 10.79 3.44
C LEU A 124 -18.14 10.36 4.31
N ASN A 125 -18.42 9.05 4.35
CA ASN A 125 -19.64 8.51 4.94
C ASN A 125 -19.41 7.97 6.37
N CYS A 126 -18.46 7.07 6.56
CA CYS A 126 -18.17 6.48 7.88
C CYS A 126 -16.99 7.14 8.62
N HIS A 127 -16.26 8.06 7.98
CA HIS A 127 -15.08 8.75 8.52
C HIS A 127 -13.88 7.84 8.89
N GLU A 128 -13.96 6.54 8.62
CA GLU A 128 -12.84 5.61 8.78
C GLU A 128 -11.75 5.84 7.73
N GLU A 129 -10.51 5.55 8.10
CA GLU A 129 -9.34 5.60 7.22
C GLU A 129 -9.33 4.37 6.30
N PHE A 130 -9.09 4.60 5.00
CA PHE A 130 -8.98 3.53 4.01
C PHE A 130 -7.96 3.86 2.93
N ASP A 131 -7.41 2.80 2.32
CA ASP A 131 -6.56 2.88 1.14
C ASP A 131 -7.39 2.63 -0.13
N PRO A 132 -7.53 3.63 -1.03
CA PRO A 132 -8.30 3.48 -2.27
C PRO A 132 -7.65 2.54 -3.29
N MET A 133 -6.37 2.18 -3.12
CA MET A 133 -5.68 1.24 -4.00
C MET A 133 -5.93 -0.23 -3.61
N GLN A 134 -6.45 -0.49 -2.41
CA GLN A 134 -6.78 -1.83 -1.97
C GLN A 134 -8.13 -2.29 -2.55
N LYS A 135 -8.22 -3.56 -2.94
CA LYS A 135 -9.51 -4.18 -3.31
C LYS A 135 -10.40 -4.28 -2.07
N ARG A 136 -11.57 -3.66 -2.13
CA ARG A 136 -12.53 -3.54 -1.02
C ARG A 136 -13.90 -4.06 -1.43
N THR A 137 -14.73 -4.39 -0.45
CA THR A 137 -16.09 -4.89 -0.65
C THR A 137 -17.12 -3.81 -0.34
N LYS A 138 -18.30 -3.90 -0.96
CA LYS A 138 -19.41 -2.95 -0.75
C LYS A 138 -20.00 -2.99 0.67
N THR A 139 -19.60 -3.95 1.50
CA THR A 139 -20.12 -4.13 2.86
C THR A 139 -19.20 -3.53 3.93
N GLU A 140 -18.06 -2.96 3.54
CA GLU A 140 -17.08 -2.41 4.47
C GLU A 140 -17.47 -1.05 5.02
N CYS A 141 -17.95 -0.12 4.18
CA CYS A 141 -18.40 1.17 4.68
C CYS A 141 -19.81 1.04 5.26
N GLN A 142 -19.91 1.12 6.59
CA GLN A 142 -21.16 1.12 7.34
C GLN A 142 -21.41 2.50 7.93
N TYR A 143 -22.51 3.14 7.56
CA TYR A 143 -22.82 4.49 8.01
C TYR A 143 -24.32 4.76 8.12
N HIS A 144 -24.65 5.84 8.82
CA HIS A 144 -25.99 6.41 8.88
C HIS A 144 -26.00 7.67 8.02
N HIS A 145 -26.93 7.77 7.08
CA HIS A 145 -26.99 8.91 6.15
C HIS A 145 -27.74 10.13 6.71
N ARG A 146 -28.44 9.96 7.84
CA ARG A 146 -29.19 11.04 8.49
C ARG A 146 -28.55 11.43 9.80
N VAL A 147 -28.92 12.64 10.24
CA VAL A 147 -28.50 13.19 11.51
C VAL A 147 -29.06 12.37 12.67
N LEU A 148 -28.25 12.34 13.73
CA LEU A 148 -28.60 11.79 15.02
C LEU A 148 -29.45 12.86 15.74
N GLU A 149 -30.59 12.50 16.32
CA GLU A 149 -31.50 13.43 17.02
C GLU A 149 -31.73 12.99 18.48
N PRO A 150 -32.01 13.92 19.41
CA PRO A 150 -32.34 13.57 20.78
C PRO A 150 -33.61 12.70 20.86
N ASP A 151 -33.61 11.70 21.72
CA ASP A 151 -34.78 10.87 22.00
C ASP A 151 -35.67 11.56 23.02
N GLU A 152 -36.85 12.02 22.59
CA GLU A 152 -37.84 12.68 23.44
C GLU A 152 -38.29 11.84 24.64
N THR A 153 -38.17 10.52 24.57
CA THR A 153 -38.53 9.63 25.68
C THR A 153 -37.47 9.59 26.79
N MET A 154 -36.22 9.96 26.48
CA MET A 154 -35.12 10.07 27.43
C MET A 154 -35.00 11.49 28.01
N ILE A 155 -35.60 12.50 27.35
CA ILE A 155 -35.64 13.89 27.83
C ILE A 155 -36.20 14.02 29.26
N PRO A 156 -37.28 13.31 29.68
CA PRO A 156 -37.78 13.40 31.05
C PRO A 156 -36.75 13.01 32.14
N GLU A 157 -35.75 12.19 31.80
CA GLU A 157 -34.65 11.85 32.72
C GLU A 157 -33.52 12.89 32.68
N TRP A 158 -33.47 13.72 31.63
CA TRP A 158 -32.49 14.77 31.42
C TRP A 158 -33.04 16.14 31.85
N ASP A 159 -32.44 16.72 32.88
CA ASP A 159 -32.79 18.05 33.36
C ASP A 159 -31.88 19.09 32.71
N GLU A 160 -32.36 19.82 31.71
CA GLU A 160 -31.58 20.84 31.00
C GLU A 160 -31.24 22.06 31.86
N ASP A 161 -32.05 22.37 32.88
CA ASP A 161 -31.77 23.49 33.79
C ASP A 161 -30.59 23.14 34.73
N ALA A 162 -30.45 21.88 35.10
CA ALA A 162 -29.36 21.40 35.95
C ALA A 162 -28.11 20.95 35.17
N ARG A 163 -28.28 20.34 33.99
CA ARG A 163 -27.20 19.67 33.22
C ARG A 163 -26.87 20.36 31.90
N GLY A 164 -27.63 21.40 31.52
CA GLY A 164 -27.49 22.08 30.24
C GLY A 164 -28.16 21.33 29.08
N PRO A 165 -28.03 21.85 27.85
CA PRO A 165 -28.73 21.32 26.67
C PRO A 165 -28.39 19.84 26.43
N LEU A 166 -29.39 19.02 26.14
CA LEU A 166 -29.18 17.60 25.83
C LEU A 166 -28.39 17.44 24.53
N ASP A 167 -28.73 18.20 23.49
CA ASP A 167 -28.07 18.16 22.19
C ASP A 167 -26.73 18.90 22.18
N THR A 168 -25.69 18.23 22.67
CA THR A 168 -24.30 18.69 22.56
C THR A 168 -23.40 17.59 21.98
N PRO A 169 -22.30 17.95 21.29
CA PRO A 169 -21.33 16.96 20.82
C PRO A 169 -20.74 16.10 21.93
N THR A 170 -20.64 16.62 23.16
CA THR A 170 -20.17 15.88 24.34
C THR A 170 -21.20 14.84 24.76
N ASN A 171 -22.46 15.24 24.95
CA ASN A 171 -23.53 14.31 25.33
C ASN A 171 -23.78 13.24 24.25
N ARG A 172 -23.65 13.58 22.96
CA ARG A 172 -23.76 12.61 21.86
C ARG A 172 -22.69 11.51 21.92
N ARG A 173 -21.50 11.81 22.45
CA ARG A 173 -20.41 10.82 22.63
C ARG A 173 -20.55 10.05 23.94
N GLU A 174 -20.93 10.73 25.03
CA GLU A 174 -20.97 10.16 26.38
C GLU A 174 -22.28 9.40 26.66
N HIS A 175 -23.38 9.82 26.04
CA HIS A 175 -24.72 9.25 26.19
C HIS A 175 -25.36 8.95 24.84
N PRO A 176 -24.74 8.11 23.98
CA PRO A 176 -25.24 7.84 22.63
C PRO A 176 -26.66 7.24 22.61
N THR A 177 -27.06 6.56 23.68
CA THR A 177 -28.40 5.97 23.84
C THR A 177 -29.52 6.99 24.06
N PHE A 178 -29.19 8.25 24.38
CA PHE A 178 -30.18 9.33 24.48
C PHE A 178 -30.49 9.97 23.13
N PHE A 179 -29.95 9.39 22.06
CA PHE A 179 -30.13 9.87 20.72
C PHE A 179 -30.46 8.70 19.80
N TRP A 180 -31.11 8.99 18.69
CA TRP A 180 -31.49 8.01 17.68
C TRP A 180 -31.25 8.53 16.28
N TYR A 181 -30.91 7.61 15.37
CA TYR A 181 -30.71 7.90 13.97
C TYR A 181 -32.04 7.87 13.23
N THR A 182 -32.40 8.98 12.59
CA THR A 182 -33.67 9.09 11.86
C THR A 182 -33.76 8.21 10.61
N CYS A 183 -32.67 7.57 10.18
CA CYS A 183 -32.66 6.67 9.03
C CYS A 183 -33.14 5.25 9.34
N CYS A 184 -32.91 4.76 10.55
CA CYS A 184 -33.22 3.38 10.93
C CYS A 184 -33.84 3.22 12.31
N TYR A 185 -34.03 4.32 13.04
CA TYR A 185 -34.53 4.31 14.42
C TYR A 185 -33.63 3.52 15.39
N GLY A 186 -32.35 3.33 15.03
CA GLY A 186 -31.34 2.81 15.94
C GLY A 186 -30.84 3.90 16.87
N ASP A 187 -30.37 3.54 18.05
CA ASP A 187 -29.75 4.49 18.99
C ASP A 187 -28.40 5.01 18.46
N GLY A 188 -27.82 6.03 19.12
CA GLY A 188 -26.51 6.57 18.75
C GLY A 188 -25.34 5.60 18.91
N ALA A 189 -25.55 4.43 19.53
CA ALA A 189 -24.55 3.36 19.66
C ALA A 189 -24.66 2.32 18.53
N SER A 190 -25.74 2.37 17.75
CA SER A 190 -26.03 1.42 16.69
C SER A 190 -25.09 1.62 15.50
N LYS A 191 -24.60 0.50 14.94
CA LYS A 191 -23.81 0.50 13.69
C LYS A 191 -24.62 1.09 12.53
N GLY A 192 -23.91 1.62 11.54
CA GLY A 192 -24.49 2.18 10.32
C GLY A 192 -25.51 1.26 9.66
N CYS A 193 -26.67 1.81 9.30
CA CYS A 193 -27.75 1.04 8.67
C CYS A 193 -27.61 0.87 7.16
N LEU A 194 -26.64 1.55 6.53
CA LEU A 194 -26.35 1.44 5.11
C LEU A 194 -24.96 0.86 4.87
N TYR A 195 -24.82 0.16 3.76
CA TYR A 195 -23.59 -0.50 3.32
C TYR A 195 -23.19 0.03 1.94
N ASN A 196 -21.95 0.51 1.80
CA ASN A 196 -21.41 0.92 0.51
C ASN A 196 -19.88 0.73 0.42
N TYR A 197 -19.30 1.13 -0.71
CA TYR A 197 -17.86 1.37 -0.79
C TYR A 197 -17.47 2.64 -0.04
N HIS A 198 -16.24 2.69 0.47
CA HIS A 198 -15.69 3.93 1.00
C HIS A 198 -15.49 4.95 -0.12
N GLU A 199 -16.02 6.15 0.08
CA GLU A 199 -15.86 7.28 -0.84
C GLU A 199 -14.86 8.29 -0.26
N ILE A 200 -13.92 8.78 -1.07
CA ILE A 200 -12.95 9.80 -0.65
C ILE A 200 -13.69 11.13 -0.54
N GLU A 201 -13.44 11.89 0.53
CA GLU A 201 -13.86 13.29 0.62
C GLU A 201 -13.06 14.14 -0.39
N THR A 202 -13.49 14.13 -1.67
CA THR A 202 -12.89 15.01 -2.66
C THR A 202 -13.33 16.43 -2.39
N LEU A 203 -12.42 17.29 -1.94
CA LEU A 203 -12.59 18.73 -2.08
C LEU A 203 -12.92 18.99 -3.56
N HIS A 204 -14.18 19.34 -3.85
CA HIS A 204 -14.63 19.70 -5.19
C HIS A 204 -13.80 20.90 -5.70
N LYS A 205 -12.64 20.62 -6.30
CA LYS A 205 -11.91 21.59 -7.11
C LYS A 205 -12.82 21.88 -8.29
N ARG A 206 -13.54 23.01 -8.23
CA ARG A 206 -14.20 23.59 -9.39
C ARG A 206 -13.14 23.79 -10.47
N ILE A 207 -13.07 22.86 -11.41
CA ILE A 207 -12.34 23.07 -12.66
C ILE A 207 -13.06 24.24 -13.33
N ARG A 208 -12.45 25.43 -13.28
CA ARG A 208 -12.87 26.53 -14.14
C ARG A 208 -12.48 26.15 -15.55
N ILE A 209 -13.46 25.71 -16.34
CA ILE A 209 -13.32 25.67 -17.79
C ILE A 209 -13.24 27.13 -18.23
N SER A 210 -12.09 27.53 -18.76
CA SER A 210 -11.83 28.86 -19.35
C SER A 210 -12.35 28.91 -20.77
#